data_AF-A0A9E2IJX9-F1
#
_entry.id   AF-A0A9E2IJX9-F1
#
_cell.length_a   1.000
_cell.length_b   1.000
_cell.length_c   1.000
_cell.angle_alpha   90.00
_cell.angle_beta   90.00
_cell.angle_gamma   90.00
#
_symmetry.space_group_name_H-M   'P 1'
#
loop_
_entity.id
_entity.type
_entity.pdbx_description
1 polymer ?
#
loop_
_entity_poly.entity_id
_entity_poly.type
_entity_poly.pdbx_seq_one_letter_code
_entity_poly.pdbx_strand_id
1 'polypeptide(L)'
;LVVPISKSGTTLETQLLAQTVRELFGERWPDHFLWLSDPAAQEKLNTLGWQRAFKVPIQFDGESDIGGRFSCPHTLIFFLPLFILLGRDYSKLQQLYQEYCRLLDSLGEEAAELVNQYKGNRNAFFSPYLDEAFGDSFSAWIVQLFQESLGSKRADLAVKTICVGPAAAEGFLPVKPQTAIKDPVVRLMAHMYFFQVFVALYAGARRLNFVNQEFVEKYKQAMRQLEGKKENPVEEKSLSAVITQIKKKIVSRQRCIEVVLFFYPQERVICAVRQRLSRAFPGRHILVFIGSDWNHHSYQAAFGDKNTYFVFLRRASYGGRVKLFKETRLEANVKALKTISQATYVTLKNKSFLCALAQA
;
A
#
# COMPACT_ATOMS: atom_id res chain seq x y z
N LEU A 1 -18.47 -1.83 15.19
CA LEU A 1 -17.26 -1.07 15.56
C LEU A 1 -16.57 -0.65 14.27
N VAL A 2 -16.20 0.61 14.15
CA VAL A 2 -15.40 1.19 13.06
C VAL A 2 -14.09 1.65 13.67
N VAL A 3 -12.97 1.25 13.06
CA VAL A 3 -11.64 1.58 13.56
C VAL A 3 -10.87 2.39 12.52
N PRO A 4 -10.98 3.73 12.51
CA PRO A 4 -10.11 4.55 11.69
C PRO A 4 -8.69 4.54 12.26
N ILE A 5 -7.70 4.35 11.37
CA ILE A 5 -6.29 4.27 11.73
C ILE A 5 -5.53 5.36 10.98
N SER A 6 -4.87 6.26 11.72
CA SER A 6 -4.00 7.27 11.13
C SER A 6 -3.01 7.77 12.18
N LYS A 7 -1.72 7.53 11.95
CA LYS A 7 -0.63 8.02 12.80
C LYS A 7 -0.75 9.51 13.12
N SER A 8 -0.97 10.33 12.08
CA SER A 8 -1.11 11.79 12.19
C SER A 8 -2.52 12.27 12.53
N GLY A 9 -3.51 11.38 12.54
CA GLY A 9 -4.93 11.73 12.62
C GLY A 9 -5.46 12.49 11.40
N THR A 10 -4.64 12.83 10.40
CA THR A 10 -5.03 13.76 9.31
C THR A 10 -4.82 13.25 7.90
N THR A 11 -4.65 11.93 7.74
CA THR A 11 -4.73 11.32 6.42
C THR A 11 -6.10 11.64 5.80
N LEU A 12 -6.10 12.35 4.67
CA LEU A 12 -7.33 12.88 4.05
C LEU A 12 -8.31 11.76 3.72
N GLU A 13 -7.82 10.69 3.11
CA GLU A 13 -8.61 9.52 2.72
C GLU A 13 -9.28 8.88 3.94
N THR A 14 -8.51 8.65 5.02
CA THR A 14 -9.04 8.11 6.28
C THR A 14 -10.12 9.03 6.87
N GLN A 15 -9.89 10.34 6.89
CA GLN A 15 -10.85 11.31 7.42
C GLN A 15 -12.14 11.34 6.60
N LEU A 16 -12.05 11.39 5.28
CA LEU A 16 -13.23 11.41 4.40
C LEU A 16 -14.05 10.12 4.52
N LEU A 17 -13.39 8.95 4.53
CA LEU A 17 -14.08 7.67 4.71
C LEU A 17 -14.71 7.55 6.10
N ALA A 18 -13.97 7.87 7.17
CA ALA A 18 -14.49 7.82 8.53
C ALA A 18 -15.69 8.76 8.72
N GLN A 19 -15.62 9.99 8.19
CA GLN A 19 -16.75 10.94 8.23
C GLN A 19 -17.96 10.44 7.44
N THR A 20 -17.75 9.74 6.33
CA THR A 20 -18.83 9.16 5.51
C THR A 20 -19.51 8.02 6.26
N VAL A 21 -18.72 7.08 6.82
CA VAL A 21 -19.23 5.95 7.60
C VAL A 21 -19.91 6.40 8.89
N ARG A 22 -19.49 7.53 9.46
CA ARG A 22 -20.12 8.14 10.64
C ARG A 22 -21.62 8.41 10.43
N GLU A 23 -22.04 8.71 9.20
CA GLU A 23 -23.44 9.00 8.87
C GLU A 23 -24.38 7.81 9.12
N LEU A 24 -23.86 6.57 9.06
CA LEU A 24 -24.65 5.36 9.34
C LEU A 24 -25.20 5.31 10.77
N PHE A 25 -24.55 5.99 11.71
CA PHE A 25 -24.84 5.84 13.13
C PHE A 25 -25.56 7.05 13.74
N GLY A 26 -25.79 8.12 12.95
CA GLY A 26 -26.41 9.35 13.45
C GLY A 26 -25.74 9.87 14.73
N GLU A 27 -26.53 10.28 15.72
CA GLU A 27 -26.03 10.78 17.02
C GLU A 27 -25.29 9.76 17.88
N ARG A 28 -25.49 8.46 17.61
CA ARG A 28 -24.86 7.35 18.33
C ARG A 28 -23.48 6.99 17.80
N TRP A 29 -22.98 7.70 16.79
CA TRP A 29 -21.68 7.43 16.22
C TRP A 29 -20.53 7.28 17.23
N PRO A 30 -20.47 8.00 18.38
CA PRO A 30 -19.36 7.83 19.32
C PRO A 30 -19.23 6.41 19.86
N ASP A 31 -20.35 5.71 20.07
CA ASP A 31 -20.41 4.34 20.60
C ASP A 31 -19.84 3.31 19.60
N HIS A 32 -19.67 3.72 18.34
CA HIS A 32 -19.30 2.83 17.25
C HIS A 32 -17.88 3.08 16.73
N PHE A 33 -17.17 4.09 17.22
CA PHE A 33 -15.85 4.49 16.70
C PHE A 33 -14.74 4.37 17.75
N LEU A 34 -13.64 3.74 17.34
CA LEU A 34 -12.37 3.68 18.07
C LEU A 34 -11.26 4.15 17.14
N TRP A 35 -10.61 5.26 17.46
CA TRP A 35 -9.47 5.77 16.70
C TRP A 35 -8.16 5.15 17.18
N LEU A 36 -7.34 4.68 16.25
CA LEU A 36 -5.93 4.39 16.49
C LEU A 36 -5.06 5.49 15.86
N SER A 37 -4.35 6.23 16.70
CA SER A 37 -3.45 7.32 16.28
C SER A 37 -2.29 7.46 17.26
N ASP A 38 -1.25 8.20 16.90
CA ASP A 38 -0.23 8.58 17.90
C ASP A 38 -0.86 9.49 18.97
N PRO A 39 -0.32 9.52 20.21
CA PRO A 39 -0.81 10.41 21.25
C PRO A 39 -0.83 11.88 20.81
N ALA A 40 0.22 12.34 20.13
CA ALA A 40 0.33 13.73 19.65
C ALA A 40 -0.77 14.12 18.63
N ALA A 41 -1.44 13.14 18.00
CA ALA A 41 -2.52 13.40 17.04
C ALA A 41 -3.91 13.48 17.70
N GLN A 42 -4.07 13.10 18.97
CA GLN A 42 -5.40 12.98 19.58
C GLN A 42 -6.10 14.34 19.75
N GLU A 43 -5.37 15.38 20.14
CA GLU A 43 -5.93 16.74 20.20
C GLU A 43 -6.35 17.25 18.82
N LYS A 44 -5.56 16.93 17.79
CA LYS A 44 -5.91 17.27 16.41
C LYS A 44 -7.15 16.53 15.93
N LEU A 45 -7.38 15.29 16.37
CA LEU A 45 -8.62 14.57 16.10
C LEU A 45 -9.82 15.26 16.77
N ASN A 46 -9.66 15.80 17.98
CA ASN A 46 -10.72 16.54 18.66
C ASN A 46 -11.18 17.75 17.83
N THR A 47 -10.24 18.54 17.30
CA THR A 47 -10.57 19.71 16.44
C THR A 47 -11.20 19.33 15.10
N LEU A 48 -10.97 18.08 14.63
CA LEU A 48 -11.59 17.53 13.42
C LEU A 48 -12.97 16.88 13.66
N GLY A 49 -13.54 17.06 14.86
CA GLY A 49 -14.89 16.59 15.18
C GLY A 49 -14.95 15.15 15.70
N TRP A 50 -13.83 14.63 16.23
CA TRP A 50 -13.73 13.31 16.85
C TRP A 50 -13.58 13.37 18.38
N GLN A 51 -13.92 14.49 19.01
CA GLN A 51 -13.79 14.70 20.46
C GLN A 51 -14.53 13.66 21.30
N ARG A 52 -15.70 13.21 20.81
CA ARG A 52 -16.51 12.17 21.48
C ARG A 52 -16.05 10.73 21.16
N ALA A 53 -15.16 10.53 20.19
CA ALA A 53 -14.68 9.20 19.82
C ALA A 53 -13.69 8.69 20.87
N PHE A 54 -13.73 7.39 21.15
CA PHE A 54 -12.68 6.74 21.93
C PHE A 54 -11.39 6.69 21.10
N LYS A 55 -10.24 6.92 21.75
CA LYS A 55 -8.93 7.02 21.09
C LYS A 55 -7.91 6.20 21.87
N VAL A 56 -7.11 5.42 21.17
CA VAL A 56 -6.07 4.57 21.76
C VAL A 56 -4.78 4.77 20.96
N PRO A 57 -3.59 4.79 21.60
CA PRO A 57 -2.33 4.83 20.87
C PRO A 57 -2.20 3.63 19.92
N ILE A 58 -1.43 3.79 18.85
CA ILE A 58 -1.09 2.67 17.96
C ILE A 58 -0.18 1.68 18.67
N GLN A 59 0.81 2.18 19.41
CA GLN A 59 1.78 1.38 20.15
C GLN A 59 1.29 1.11 21.58
N PHE A 60 1.66 -0.04 22.14
CA PHE A 60 1.23 -0.47 23.47
C PHE A 60 1.82 0.38 24.61
N ASP A 61 3.05 0.87 24.42
CA ASP A 61 3.76 1.77 25.33
C ASP A 61 3.39 3.25 25.14
N GLY A 62 2.59 3.57 24.12
CA GLY A 62 2.24 4.94 23.77
C GLY A 62 3.31 5.70 22.99
N GLU A 63 4.41 5.07 22.58
CA GLU A 63 5.45 5.73 21.81
C GLU A 63 5.04 5.98 20.34
N SER A 64 5.89 6.68 19.59
CA SER A 64 5.63 7.09 18.19
C SER A 64 6.78 6.83 17.22
N ASP A 65 7.73 5.97 17.59
CA ASP A 65 8.93 5.60 16.84
C ASP A 65 8.70 4.51 15.77
N ILE A 66 7.62 3.73 15.83
CA ILE A 66 7.31 2.73 14.78
C ILE A 66 6.68 3.41 13.56
N GLY A 67 7.30 3.20 12.39
CA GLY A 67 6.78 3.66 11.09
C GLY A 67 5.59 2.82 10.61
N GLY A 68 4.68 3.41 9.82
CA GLY A 68 3.44 2.76 9.40
C GLY A 68 3.64 1.39 8.73
N ARG A 69 4.59 1.26 7.80
CA ARG A 69 4.92 -0.02 7.15
C ARG A 69 5.65 -1.04 8.05
N PHE A 70 6.13 -0.60 9.20
CA PHE A 70 6.77 -1.44 10.23
C PHE A 70 5.82 -1.78 11.40
N SER A 71 4.57 -1.34 11.35
CA SER A 71 3.64 -1.45 12.48
C SER A 71 3.06 -2.84 12.72
N CYS A 72 2.98 -3.69 11.70
CA CYS A 72 2.55 -5.09 11.84
C CYS A 72 3.79 -6.01 11.89
N PRO A 73 3.87 -6.99 12.79
CA PRO A 73 2.81 -7.42 13.70
C PRO A 73 2.82 -6.72 15.07
N HIS A 74 3.75 -5.81 15.33
CA HIS A 74 4.12 -5.36 16.69
C HIS A 74 3.18 -4.38 17.39
N THR A 75 2.16 -3.86 16.72
CA THR A 75 1.30 -2.78 17.25
C THR A 75 -0.17 -3.17 17.31
N LEU A 76 -1.01 -2.31 17.90
CA LEU A 76 -2.47 -2.51 17.94
C LEU A 76 -3.12 -2.55 16.56
N ILE A 77 -2.45 -2.06 15.50
CA ILE A 77 -2.94 -2.22 14.11
C ILE A 77 -3.11 -3.70 13.76
N PHE A 78 -2.25 -4.58 14.27
CA PHE A 78 -2.34 -6.03 14.08
C PHE A 78 -3.13 -6.70 15.21
N PHE A 79 -2.81 -6.38 16.45
CA PHE A 79 -3.35 -7.11 17.61
C PHE A 79 -4.81 -6.81 17.91
N LEU A 80 -5.33 -5.61 17.63
CA LEU A 80 -6.74 -5.30 17.89
C LEU A 80 -7.68 -6.14 16.99
N PRO A 81 -7.49 -6.19 15.65
CA PRO A 81 -8.28 -7.09 14.81
C PRO A 81 -8.12 -8.56 15.20
N LEU A 82 -6.90 -9.01 15.49
CA LEU A 82 -6.65 -10.40 15.91
C LEU A 82 -7.40 -10.74 17.20
N PHE A 83 -7.33 -9.87 18.21
CA PHE A 83 -8.05 -10.04 19.47
C PHE A 83 -9.56 -10.16 19.26
N ILE A 84 -10.13 -9.35 18.36
CA ILE A 84 -11.55 -9.42 17.99
C ILE A 84 -11.87 -10.77 17.30
N LEU A 85 -11.03 -11.20 16.36
CA LEU A 85 -11.19 -12.48 15.64
C LEU A 85 -11.09 -13.70 16.56
N LEU A 86 -10.29 -13.61 17.62
CA LEU A 86 -10.16 -14.65 18.65
C LEU A 86 -11.32 -14.62 19.68
N GLY A 87 -12.40 -13.88 19.43
CA GLY A 87 -13.51 -13.80 20.37
C GLY A 87 -13.14 -13.10 21.68
N ARG A 88 -12.11 -12.24 21.65
CA ARG A 88 -11.55 -11.55 22.82
C ARG A 88 -10.88 -12.50 23.83
N ASP A 89 -10.41 -13.65 23.37
CA ASP A 89 -9.62 -14.58 24.18
C ASP A 89 -8.17 -14.07 24.32
N TYR A 90 -7.89 -13.46 25.47
CA TYR A 90 -6.56 -12.93 25.79
C TYR A 90 -5.53 -14.05 25.98
N SER A 91 -5.90 -15.17 26.60
CA SER A 91 -4.99 -16.30 26.85
C SER A 91 -4.50 -16.89 25.53
N LYS A 92 -5.40 -17.06 24.56
CA LYS A 92 -5.05 -17.52 23.22
C LYS A 92 -4.17 -16.51 22.48
N LEU A 93 -4.48 -15.21 22.57
CA LEU A 93 -3.65 -14.16 21.99
C LEU A 93 -2.22 -14.19 22.56
N GLN A 94 -2.11 -14.33 23.88
CA GLN A 94 -0.83 -14.41 24.59
C GLN A 94 -0.03 -15.64 24.18
N GLN A 95 -0.69 -16.80 24.03
CA GLN A 95 -0.04 -18.03 23.57
C GLN A 95 0.56 -17.86 22.16
N LEU A 96 -0.21 -17.30 21.22
CA LEU A 96 0.24 -17.04 19.85
C LEU A 96 1.43 -16.06 19.82
N TYR A 97 1.36 -15.01 20.64
CA TYR A 97 2.45 -14.04 20.75
C TYR A 97 3.72 -14.67 21.32
N GLN A 98 3.61 -15.47 22.39
CA GLN A 98 4.75 -16.18 22.99
C GLN A 98 5.39 -17.17 22.01
N GLU A 99 4.59 -17.90 21.23
CA GLU A 99 5.11 -18.79 20.19
C GLU A 99 5.89 -18.01 19.13
N TYR A 100 5.35 -16.88 18.68
CA TYR A 100 6.05 -15.98 17.76
C TYR A 100 7.36 -15.41 18.34
N CYS A 101 7.37 -14.99 19.60
CA CYS A 101 8.58 -14.46 20.25
C CYS A 101 9.74 -15.46 20.25
N ARG A 102 9.46 -16.77 20.33
CA ARG A 102 10.50 -17.82 20.30
C ARG A 102 11.18 -17.96 18.94
N LEU A 103 10.63 -17.36 17.88
CA LEU A 103 11.15 -17.46 16.51
C LEU A 103 12.00 -16.25 16.09
N LEU A 104 12.04 -15.17 16.88
CA LEU A 104 12.61 -13.91 16.45
C LEU A 104 14.10 -14.00 16.11
N ASP A 105 14.87 -14.70 16.94
CA ASP A 105 16.31 -14.80 16.73
C ASP A 105 16.63 -15.59 15.46
N SER A 106 16.00 -16.76 15.27
CA SER A 106 16.22 -17.60 14.09
C SER A 106 15.78 -16.91 12.79
N LEU A 107 14.65 -16.20 12.80
CA LEU A 107 14.20 -15.41 11.65
C LEU A 107 15.15 -14.25 11.33
N GLY A 108 15.75 -13.65 12.36
CA GLY A 108 16.75 -12.60 12.21
C GLY A 108 18.02 -13.13 11.56
N GLU A 109 18.50 -14.30 11.98
CA GLU A 109 19.65 -15.00 11.39
C GLU A 109 19.38 -15.37 9.92
N GLU A 110 18.23 -15.98 9.62
CA GLU A 110 17.84 -16.32 8.24
C GLU A 110 17.81 -15.07 7.33
N ALA A 111 17.25 -13.96 7.83
CA ALA A 111 17.22 -12.71 7.09
C ALA A 111 18.63 -12.16 6.84
N ALA A 112 19.52 -12.22 7.84
CA ALA A 112 20.91 -11.78 7.73
C ALA A 112 21.71 -12.60 6.71
N GLU A 113 21.56 -13.93 6.72
CA GLU A 113 22.16 -14.83 5.74
C GLU A 113 21.72 -14.48 4.32
N LEU A 114 20.41 -14.28 4.12
CA LEU A 114 19.87 -13.93 2.81
C LEU A 114 20.36 -12.55 2.33
N VAL A 115 20.46 -11.57 3.23
CA VAL A 115 21.05 -10.25 2.92
C VAL A 115 22.51 -10.39 2.51
N ASN A 116 23.28 -11.25 3.17
CA ASN A 116 24.68 -11.47 2.80
C ASN A 116 24.83 -12.01 1.37
N GLN A 117 23.89 -12.83 0.92
CA GLN A 117 23.84 -13.31 -0.46
C GLN A 117 23.46 -12.19 -1.44
N TYR A 118 22.55 -11.29 -1.04
CA TYR A 118 21.94 -10.33 -1.98
C TYR A 118 22.55 -8.93 -1.99
N LYS A 119 23.27 -8.51 -0.95
CA LYS A 119 23.81 -7.14 -0.79
C LYS A 119 24.68 -6.67 -1.96
N GLY A 120 25.32 -7.58 -2.70
CA GLY A 120 26.15 -7.26 -3.87
C GLY A 120 25.37 -7.01 -5.17
N ASN A 121 24.08 -7.33 -5.23
CA ASN A 121 23.30 -7.23 -6.46
C ASN A 121 23.12 -5.79 -6.91
N ARG A 122 23.21 -5.55 -8.22
CA ARG A 122 23.06 -4.21 -8.80
C ARG A 122 21.66 -3.64 -8.54
N ASN A 123 20.63 -4.46 -8.71
CA ASN A 123 19.23 -4.08 -8.54
C ASN A 123 18.63 -4.81 -7.33
N ALA A 124 17.67 -4.17 -6.68
CA ALA A 124 16.84 -4.73 -5.63
C ALA A 124 15.49 -5.20 -6.22
N PHE A 125 15.57 -6.20 -7.09
CA PHE A 125 14.40 -6.86 -7.65
C PHE A 125 14.11 -8.11 -6.84
N PHE A 126 13.08 -8.06 -6.01
CA PHE A 126 12.77 -9.12 -5.06
C PHE A 126 11.46 -9.81 -5.39
N SER A 127 11.44 -11.12 -5.20
CA SER A 127 10.26 -11.98 -5.26
C SER A 127 9.99 -12.58 -3.88
N PRO A 128 9.38 -11.81 -2.96
CA PRO A 128 8.97 -12.34 -1.67
C PRO A 128 7.95 -13.46 -1.84
N TYR A 129 8.14 -14.53 -1.08
CA TYR A 129 7.23 -15.66 -1.06
C TYR A 129 5.90 -15.26 -0.40
N LEU A 130 4.83 -15.45 -1.15
CA LEU A 130 3.45 -15.34 -0.71
C LEU A 130 2.92 -16.76 -0.51
N ASP A 131 2.73 -17.13 0.76
CA ASP A 131 2.00 -18.36 1.10
C ASP A 131 0.57 -18.26 0.57
N GLU A 132 0.04 -19.31 -0.05
CA GLU A 132 -1.30 -19.33 -0.62
C GLU A 132 -2.40 -19.09 0.42
N ALA A 133 -2.12 -19.38 1.70
CA ALA A 133 -3.01 -19.05 2.80
C ALA A 133 -3.13 -17.53 3.05
N PHE A 134 -2.21 -16.72 2.52
CA PHE A 134 -2.17 -15.28 2.70
C PHE A 134 -2.67 -14.57 1.44
N GLY A 135 -3.73 -13.76 1.57
CA GLY A 135 -4.36 -13.06 0.45
C GLY A 135 -3.63 -11.79 -0.01
N ASP A 136 -4.24 -11.09 -0.97
CA ASP A 136 -3.70 -9.89 -1.62
C ASP A 136 -3.30 -8.77 -0.65
N SER A 137 -3.97 -8.64 0.50
CA SER A 137 -3.62 -7.63 1.50
C SER A 137 -2.22 -7.85 2.09
N PHE A 138 -1.79 -9.11 2.27
CA PHE A 138 -0.44 -9.39 2.73
C PHE A 138 0.60 -9.10 1.65
N SER A 139 0.29 -9.47 0.40
CA SER A 139 1.09 -9.09 -0.77
C SER A 139 1.28 -7.57 -0.85
N ALA A 140 0.20 -6.78 -0.71
CA ALA A 140 0.25 -5.32 -0.73
C ALA A 140 1.12 -4.76 0.42
N TRP A 141 1.03 -5.33 1.62
CA TRP A 141 1.88 -4.96 2.75
C TRP A 141 3.37 -5.25 2.49
N ILE A 142 3.72 -6.41 1.93
CA ILE A 142 5.10 -6.73 1.56
C ILE A 142 5.61 -5.73 0.51
N VAL A 143 4.80 -5.47 -0.53
CA VAL A 143 5.12 -4.51 -1.59
C VAL A 143 5.37 -3.13 -0.99
N GLN A 144 4.53 -2.68 -0.06
CA GLN A 144 4.73 -1.42 0.67
C GLN A 144 6.04 -1.42 1.44
N LEU A 145 6.29 -2.46 2.23
CA LEU A 145 7.47 -2.59 3.06
C LEU A 145 8.74 -2.49 2.21
N PHE A 146 8.83 -3.22 1.10
CA PHE A 146 10.02 -3.22 0.24
C PHE A 146 10.15 -1.93 -0.59
N GLN A 147 9.08 -1.52 -1.28
CA GLN A 147 9.15 -0.40 -2.22
C GLN A 147 9.26 0.96 -1.53
N GLU A 148 8.61 1.19 -0.40
CA GLU A 148 8.80 2.45 0.32
C GLU A 148 10.14 2.53 1.02
N SER A 149 10.62 1.42 1.56
CA SER A 149 11.87 1.39 2.33
C SER A 149 13.11 1.48 1.44
N LEU A 150 13.10 0.85 0.27
CA LEU A 150 14.28 0.77 -0.59
C LEU A 150 14.19 1.70 -1.82
N GLY A 151 12.97 2.03 -2.24
CA GLY A 151 12.69 2.72 -3.49
C GLY A 151 13.16 4.17 -3.52
N SER A 152 13.80 4.54 -4.64
CA SER A 152 14.27 5.90 -4.93
C SER A 152 15.26 6.49 -3.92
N LYS A 153 15.77 5.70 -2.96
CA LYS A 153 16.74 6.16 -1.94
C LYS A 153 18.09 6.50 -2.53
N ARG A 154 18.43 5.89 -3.67
CA ARG A 154 19.63 6.13 -4.46
C ARG A 154 19.31 6.08 -5.95
N ALA A 155 19.94 6.95 -6.73
CA ALA A 155 19.67 7.09 -8.17
C ALA A 155 20.12 5.89 -9.01
N ASP A 156 21.07 5.11 -8.50
CA ASP A 156 21.68 3.95 -9.16
C ASP A 156 21.05 2.60 -8.75
N LEU A 157 20.14 2.60 -7.77
CA LEU A 157 19.47 1.40 -7.28
C LEU A 157 18.04 1.31 -7.84
N ALA A 158 17.82 0.39 -8.78
CA ALA A 158 16.47 0.04 -9.20
C ALA A 158 15.82 -0.91 -8.19
N VAL A 159 14.57 -0.62 -7.81
CA VAL A 159 13.79 -1.41 -6.86
C VAL A 159 12.50 -1.86 -7.51
N LYS A 160 12.16 -3.14 -7.37
CA LYS A 160 10.86 -3.68 -7.76
C LYS A 160 10.56 -4.91 -6.91
N THR A 161 9.30 -5.08 -6.54
CA THR A 161 8.86 -6.21 -5.73
C THR A 161 7.67 -6.85 -6.41
N ILE A 162 7.74 -8.17 -6.63
CA ILE A 162 6.64 -8.96 -7.15
C ILE A 162 6.46 -10.15 -6.21
N CYS A 163 5.42 -10.10 -5.38
CA CYS A 163 5.05 -11.24 -4.53
C CYS A 163 4.56 -12.37 -5.43
N VAL A 164 5.06 -13.58 -5.17
CA VAL A 164 4.76 -14.77 -5.97
C VAL A 164 4.59 -15.97 -5.03
N GLY A 165 3.94 -17.02 -5.52
CA GLY A 165 3.91 -18.30 -4.83
C GLY A 165 5.28 -19.01 -4.87
N PRO A 166 5.34 -20.33 -5.13
CA PRO A 166 6.59 -21.09 -4.97
C PRO A 166 7.70 -20.73 -5.97
N ALA A 167 7.37 -20.20 -7.15
CA ALA A 167 8.35 -19.86 -8.18
C ALA A 167 8.61 -18.34 -8.21
N ALA A 168 9.89 -17.95 -8.11
CA ALA A 168 10.33 -16.56 -8.25
C ALA A 168 9.96 -16.00 -9.63
N ALA A 169 9.61 -14.70 -9.68
CA ALA A 169 9.48 -14.02 -10.96
C ALA A 169 10.84 -13.99 -11.69
N GLU A 170 10.82 -14.14 -13.02
CA GLU A 170 12.04 -14.18 -13.83
C GLU A 170 12.89 -12.91 -13.63
N GLY A 171 14.15 -13.10 -13.21
CA GLY A 171 15.08 -12.00 -12.94
C GLY A 171 14.84 -11.27 -11.62
N PHE A 172 14.07 -11.86 -10.70
CA PHE A 172 13.89 -11.40 -9.32
C PHE A 172 14.51 -12.40 -8.33
N LEU A 173 15.06 -11.86 -7.24
CA LEU A 173 15.70 -12.63 -6.18
C LEU A 173 14.62 -13.17 -5.22
N PRO A 174 14.52 -14.49 -4.99
CA PRO A 174 13.53 -15.05 -4.08
C PRO A 174 13.79 -14.61 -2.64
N VAL A 175 12.74 -14.26 -1.89
CA VAL A 175 12.87 -13.91 -0.46
C VAL A 175 11.86 -14.70 0.36
N LYS A 176 12.33 -15.63 1.18
CA LYS A 176 11.46 -16.55 1.94
C LYS A 176 12.12 -16.99 3.25
N PRO A 177 11.37 -17.02 4.38
CA PRO A 177 11.83 -17.69 5.59
C PRO A 177 11.87 -19.21 5.40
N GLN A 178 12.92 -19.86 5.92
CA GLN A 178 13.10 -21.31 5.85
C GLN A 178 12.40 -22.03 7.00
N THR A 179 12.24 -21.37 8.15
CA THR A 179 11.56 -21.92 9.32
C THR A 179 10.12 -22.34 8.97
N ALA A 180 9.82 -23.63 9.19
CA ALA A 180 8.48 -24.18 9.02
C ALA A 180 7.62 -23.90 10.25
N ILE A 181 6.50 -23.20 10.05
CA ILE A 181 5.59 -22.79 11.13
C ILE A 181 4.19 -23.35 10.85
N LYS A 182 3.62 -24.06 11.83
CA LYS A 182 2.33 -24.76 11.68
C LYS A 182 1.15 -23.83 11.90
N ASP A 183 1.15 -23.03 12.97
CA ASP A 183 0.05 -22.13 13.26
C ASP A 183 0.02 -20.98 12.23
N PRO A 184 -1.11 -20.74 11.54
CA PRO A 184 -1.18 -19.76 10.47
C PRO A 184 -1.02 -18.31 10.95
N VAL A 185 -1.42 -18.00 12.18
CA VAL A 185 -1.28 -16.65 12.76
C VAL A 185 0.16 -16.41 13.16
N VAL A 186 0.80 -17.38 13.83
CA VAL A 186 2.23 -17.32 14.16
C VAL A 186 3.07 -17.21 12.89
N ARG A 187 2.72 -17.98 11.85
CA ARG A 187 3.40 -17.93 10.55
C ARG A 187 3.27 -16.55 9.89
N LEU A 188 2.09 -15.94 9.95
CA LEU A 188 1.89 -14.58 9.43
C LEU A 188 2.77 -13.55 10.16
N MET A 189 2.78 -13.58 11.50
CA MET A 189 3.63 -12.70 12.31
C MET A 189 5.11 -12.90 12.02
N ALA A 190 5.55 -14.16 11.92
CA ALA A 190 6.92 -14.52 11.59
C ALA A 190 7.34 -14.03 10.20
N HIS A 191 6.49 -14.22 9.19
CA HIS A 191 6.80 -13.71 7.84
C HIS A 191 6.89 -12.18 7.82
N MET A 192 5.98 -11.48 8.52
CA MET A 192 6.05 -10.02 8.64
C MET A 192 7.38 -9.57 9.25
N TYR A 193 7.75 -10.17 10.38
CA TYR A 193 9.02 -9.86 11.06
C TYR A 193 10.24 -10.15 10.19
N PHE A 194 10.31 -11.34 9.59
CA PHE A 194 11.39 -11.74 8.70
C PHE A 194 11.59 -10.71 7.57
N PHE A 195 10.51 -10.29 6.90
CA PHE A 195 10.60 -9.31 5.83
C PHE A 195 11.04 -7.93 6.34
N GLN A 196 10.62 -7.52 7.53
CA GLN A 196 11.06 -6.25 8.13
C GLN A 196 12.55 -6.26 8.44
N VAL A 197 13.04 -7.32 9.08
CA VAL A 197 14.45 -7.49 9.39
C VAL A 197 15.28 -7.57 8.11
N PHE A 198 14.83 -8.36 7.13
CA PHE A 198 15.48 -8.43 5.81
C PHE A 198 15.63 -7.05 5.17
N VAL A 199 14.55 -6.25 5.13
CA VAL A 199 14.60 -4.90 4.55
C VAL A 199 15.52 -3.97 5.33
N ALA A 200 15.48 -4.00 6.67
CA ALA A 200 16.34 -3.18 7.51
C ALA A 200 17.83 -3.53 7.33
N LEU A 201 18.17 -4.82 7.36
CA LEU A 201 19.54 -5.31 7.16
C LEU A 201 20.03 -5.05 5.74
N TYR A 202 19.20 -5.29 4.72
CA TYR A 202 19.55 -5.00 3.32
C TYR A 202 19.80 -3.50 3.12
N ALA A 203 18.92 -2.65 3.66
CA ALA A 203 19.10 -1.22 3.62
C ALA A 203 20.37 -0.77 4.33
N GLY A 204 20.65 -1.30 5.53
CA GLY A 204 21.87 -1.04 6.28
C GLY A 204 23.13 -1.41 5.48
N ALA A 205 23.18 -2.61 4.91
CA ALA A 205 24.27 -3.07 4.05
C ALA A 205 24.48 -2.17 2.81
N ARG A 206 23.41 -1.53 2.33
CA ARG A 206 23.41 -0.61 1.17
C ARG A 206 23.49 0.87 1.54
N ARG A 207 23.58 1.19 2.85
CA ARG A 207 23.58 2.55 3.43
C ARG A 207 22.37 3.38 2.98
N LEU A 208 21.18 2.78 3.04
CA LEU A 208 19.92 3.44 2.71
C LEU A 208 19.18 3.84 3.99
N ASN A 209 18.59 5.03 4.00
CA ASN A 209 17.58 5.36 5.00
C ASN A 209 16.26 4.67 4.63
N PHE A 210 15.94 3.58 5.33
CA PHE A 210 14.76 2.78 5.06
C PHE A 210 13.51 3.23 5.82
N VAL A 211 13.65 4.18 6.74
CA VAL A 211 12.56 4.67 7.61
C VAL A 211 11.87 5.91 7.06
N ASN A 212 12.55 6.74 6.25
CA ASN A 212 11.93 7.92 5.64
C ASN A 212 11.13 7.59 4.36
N GLN A 213 10.34 8.54 3.84
CA GLN A 213 9.61 8.42 2.56
C GLN A 213 9.42 9.80 1.88
N GLU A 214 10.53 10.49 1.63
CA GLU A 214 10.53 11.90 1.21
C GLU A 214 9.77 12.19 -0.09
N PHE A 215 9.67 11.23 -1.02
CA PHE A 215 8.98 11.48 -2.28
C PHE A 215 7.46 11.47 -2.14
N VAL A 216 6.91 10.79 -1.13
CA VAL A 216 5.46 10.83 -0.83
C VAL A 216 4.99 12.28 -0.64
N GLU A 217 5.83 13.16 -0.09
CA GLU A 217 5.48 14.57 0.04
C GLU A 217 5.38 15.33 -1.30
N LYS A 218 6.01 14.84 -2.37
CA LYS A 218 5.93 15.46 -3.71
C LYS A 218 4.51 15.39 -4.29
N TYR A 219 3.85 14.23 -4.25
CA TYR A 219 2.47 14.16 -4.74
C TYR A 219 1.52 14.87 -3.78
N LYS A 220 1.75 14.84 -2.45
CA LYS A 220 0.93 15.61 -1.49
C LYS A 220 1.03 17.11 -1.75
N GLN A 221 2.21 17.63 -2.06
CA GLN A 221 2.39 19.03 -2.49
C GLN A 221 1.62 19.31 -3.79
N ALA A 222 1.72 18.42 -4.79
CA ALA A 222 0.96 18.55 -6.03
C ALA A 222 -0.57 18.49 -5.79
N MET A 223 -1.04 17.69 -4.83
CA MET A 223 -2.45 17.66 -4.43
C MET A 223 -2.89 19.02 -3.88
N ARG A 224 -2.15 19.60 -2.93
CA ARG A 224 -2.45 20.93 -2.37
C ARG A 224 -2.48 22.01 -3.45
N GLN A 225 -1.61 21.92 -4.45
CA GLN A 225 -1.60 22.85 -5.59
C GLN A 225 -2.80 22.68 -6.53
N LEU A 226 -3.46 21.52 -6.52
CA LEU A 226 -4.63 21.20 -7.33
C LEU A 226 -5.95 21.41 -6.56
N GLU A 227 -5.90 21.53 -5.23
CA GLU A 227 -7.07 21.85 -4.42
C GLU A 227 -7.71 23.17 -4.86
N GLY A 228 -9.05 23.18 -4.92
CA GLY A 228 -9.83 24.33 -5.38
C GLY A 228 -9.77 24.61 -6.89
N LYS A 229 -8.88 23.96 -7.65
CA LYS A 229 -8.79 24.15 -9.11
C LYS A 229 -9.82 23.31 -9.86
N LYS A 230 -10.23 23.80 -11.03
CA LYS A 230 -11.07 23.04 -11.96
C LYS A 230 -10.32 21.79 -12.43
N GLU A 231 -10.99 20.65 -12.40
CA GLU A 231 -10.40 19.38 -12.86
C GLU A 231 -10.02 19.49 -14.34
N ASN A 232 -8.80 19.08 -14.68
CA ASN A 232 -8.41 18.95 -16.07
C ASN A 232 -9.15 17.77 -16.70
N PRO A 233 -9.81 17.95 -17.86
CA PRO A 233 -10.46 16.85 -18.53
C PRO A 233 -9.43 15.78 -18.88
N VAL A 234 -9.78 14.52 -18.61
CA VAL A 234 -9.02 13.34 -19.01
C VAL A 234 -9.73 12.68 -20.18
N GLU A 235 -8.98 12.40 -21.23
CA GLU A 235 -9.52 11.74 -22.42
C GLU A 235 -10.02 10.33 -22.07
N GLU A 236 -11.22 9.98 -22.54
CA GLU A 236 -11.77 8.65 -22.41
C GLU A 236 -11.18 7.72 -23.49
N LYS A 237 -10.71 6.54 -23.09
CA LYS A 237 -10.04 5.58 -23.96
C LYS A 237 -10.54 4.17 -23.70
N SER A 238 -10.73 3.42 -24.79
CA SER A 238 -10.87 1.96 -24.71
C SER A 238 -9.55 1.31 -24.30
N LEU A 239 -9.59 0.09 -23.76
CA LEU A 239 -8.39 -0.65 -23.42
C LEU A 239 -7.46 -0.90 -24.63
N SER A 240 -8.03 -1.01 -25.84
CA SER A 240 -7.24 -1.07 -27.08
C SER A 240 -6.46 0.22 -27.33
N ALA A 241 -7.10 1.38 -27.13
CA ALA A 241 -6.45 2.69 -27.29
C ALA A 241 -5.37 2.92 -26.22
N VAL A 242 -5.61 2.46 -24.98
CA VAL A 242 -4.61 2.43 -23.89
C VAL A 242 -3.37 1.63 -24.33
N ILE A 243 -3.54 0.42 -24.86
CA ILE A 243 -2.44 -0.41 -25.38
C ILE A 243 -1.65 0.31 -26.47
N THR A 244 -2.34 0.89 -27.45
CA THR A 244 -1.70 1.66 -28.54
C THR A 244 -0.89 2.83 -27.99
N GLN A 245 -1.38 3.52 -26.97
CA GLN A 245 -0.67 4.62 -26.35
C GLN A 245 0.58 4.17 -25.58
N ILE A 246 0.51 3.03 -24.88
CA ILE A 246 1.69 2.43 -24.24
C ILE A 246 2.75 2.09 -25.30
N LYS A 247 2.36 1.42 -26.40
CA LYS A 247 3.30 1.06 -27.49
C LYS A 247 4.07 2.26 -28.04
N LYS A 248 3.42 3.43 -28.14
CA LYS A 248 4.04 4.66 -28.65
C LYS A 248 5.06 5.30 -27.68
N LYS A 249 4.94 5.05 -26.38
CA LYS A 249 5.68 5.78 -25.34
C LYS A 249 6.65 4.93 -24.52
N ILE A 250 6.40 3.63 -24.45
CA ILE A 250 7.22 2.71 -23.67
C ILE A 250 8.59 2.56 -24.32
N VAL A 251 9.66 2.57 -23.52
CA VAL A 251 11.03 2.39 -23.99
C VAL A 251 11.57 0.99 -23.64
N SER A 252 12.65 0.57 -24.31
CA SER A 252 13.24 -0.77 -24.17
C SER A 252 13.63 -1.10 -22.72
N ARG A 253 14.21 -0.14 -21.98
CA ARG A 253 14.60 -0.34 -20.57
C ARG A 253 13.43 -0.58 -19.60
N GLN A 254 12.19 -0.28 -19.98
CA GLN A 254 11.04 -0.32 -19.07
C GLN A 254 10.44 -1.73 -18.88
N ARG A 255 11.15 -2.64 -18.22
CA ARG A 255 10.73 -4.05 -18.04
C ARG A 255 9.36 -4.25 -17.38
N CYS A 256 8.81 -3.25 -16.70
CA CYS A 256 7.50 -3.32 -16.04
C CYS A 256 6.49 -2.33 -16.63
N ILE A 257 5.22 -2.72 -16.62
CA ILE A 257 4.07 -1.85 -16.84
C ILE A 257 3.18 -1.94 -15.61
N GLU A 258 3.00 -0.82 -14.92
CA GLU A 258 2.09 -0.74 -13.78
C GLU A 258 0.83 0.01 -14.17
N VAL A 259 -0.31 -0.65 -14.04
CA VAL A 259 -1.62 -0.04 -14.23
C VAL A 259 -2.24 0.22 -12.87
N VAL A 260 -2.57 1.48 -12.62
CA VAL A 260 -3.16 1.92 -11.35
C VAL A 260 -4.57 2.39 -11.61
N LEU A 261 -5.53 1.67 -11.05
CA LEU A 261 -6.96 1.89 -11.19
C LEU A 261 -7.44 2.79 -10.06
N PHE A 262 -7.64 4.08 -10.34
CA PHE A 262 -8.19 5.04 -9.38
C PHE A 262 -9.71 4.94 -9.27
N PHE A 263 -10.17 3.74 -8.96
CA PHE A 263 -11.54 3.34 -8.67
C PHE A 263 -11.50 1.91 -8.12
N TYR A 264 -12.59 1.44 -7.53
CA TYR A 264 -12.69 0.03 -7.11
C TYR A 264 -13.26 -0.81 -8.27
N PRO A 265 -12.43 -1.57 -9.02
CA PRO A 265 -12.89 -2.39 -10.13
C PRO A 265 -13.58 -3.68 -9.63
N GLN A 266 -14.37 -4.31 -10.50
CA GLN A 266 -14.70 -5.72 -10.34
C GLN A 266 -13.51 -6.58 -10.79
N GLU A 267 -13.37 -7.78 -10.22
CA GLU A 267 -12.24 -8.69 -10.53
C GLU A 267 -12.10 -8.97 -12.03
N ARG A 268 -13.22 -9.10 -12.75
CA ARG A 268 -13.23 -9.28 -14.21
C ARG A 268 -12.50 -8.16 -14.97
N VAL A 269 -12.56 -6.92 -14.47
CA VAL A 269 -11.88 -5.77 -15.09
C VAL A 269 -10.38 -5.85 -14.83
N ILE A 270 -9.96 -6.19 -13.61
CA ILE A 270 -8.54 -6.41 -13.27
C ILE A 270 -7.96 -7.52 -14.18
N CYS A 271 -8.65 -8.66 -14.26
CA CYS A 271 -8.28 -9.78 -15.11
C CYS A 271 -8.19 -9.39 -16.59
N ALA A 272 -9.20 -8.67 -17.11
CA ALA A 272 -9.21 -8.24 -18.51
C ALA A 272 -8.05 -7.30 -18.85
N VAL A 273 -7.76 -6.31 -17.97
CA VAL A 273 -6.62 -5.41 -18.12
C VAL A 273 -5.31 -6.19 -18.11
N ARG A 274 -5.11 -7.05 -17.10
CA ARG A 274 -3.89 -7.87 -16.94
C ARG A 274 -3.66 -8.77 -18.15
N GLN A 275 -4.67 -9.53 -18.57
CA GLN A 275 -4.57 -10.47 -19.70
C GLN A 275 -4.28 -9.76 -21.02
N ARG A 276 -5.03 -8.69 -21.34
CA ARG A 276 -4.87 -7.99 -22.63
C ARG A 276 -3.52 -7.28 -22.73
N LEU A 277 -3.02 -6.71 -21.64
CA LEU A 277 -1.68 -6.12 -21.61
C LEU A 277 -0.59 -7.19 -21.69
N SER A 278 -0.74 -8.32 -20.98
CA SER A 278 0.26 -9.41 -21.04
C SER A 278 0.41 -9.96 -22.45
N ARG A 279 -0.70 -10.09 -23.20
CA ARG A 279 -0.67 -10.48 -24.62
C ARG A 279 -0.03 -9.41 -25.51
N ALA A 280 -0.26 -8.13 -25.22
CA ALA A 280 0.24 -7.02 -26.03
C ALA A 280 1.73 -6.70 -25.81
N PHE A 281 2.28 -7.09 -24.66
CA PHE A 281 3.65 -6.80 -24.24
C PHE A 281 4.35 -8.07 -23.70
N PRO A 282 4.57 -9.08 -24.57
CA PRO A 282 5.31 -10.28 -24.17
C PRO A 282 6.71 -9.90 -23.68
N GLY A 283 7.17 -10.52 -22.58
CA GLY A 283 8.47 -10.24 -21.97
C GLY A 283 8.50 -9.02 -21.03
N ARG A 284 7.35 -8.40 -20.72
CA ARG A 284 7.24 -7.39 -19.66
C ARG A 284 6.38 -7.87 -18.51
N HIS A 285 6.72 -7.43 -17.30
CA HIS A 285 5.89 -7.71 -16.12
C HIS A 285 4.72 -6.73 -16.08
N ILE A 286 3.50 -7.26 -16.10
CA ILE A 286 2.26 -6.48 -16.01
C ILE A 286 1.72 -6.55 -14.60
N LEU A 287 1.64 -5.42 -13.93
CA LEU A 287 1.11 -5.30 -12.58
C LEU A 287 -0.12 -4.39 -12.61
N VAL A 288 -1.18 -4.78 -11.90
CA VAL A 288 -2.43 -4.02 -11.83
C VAL A 288 -2.74 -3.79 -10.37
N PHE A 289 -2.93 -2.52 -10.00
CA PHE A 289 -3.13 -2.08 -8.62
C PHE A 289 -4.38 -1.22 -8.49
N ILE A 290 -4.95 -1.21 -7.30
CA ILE A 290 -5.99 -0.24 -6.91
C ILE A 290 -5.28 1.03 -6.41
N GLY A 291 -5.69 2.17 -6.95
CA GLY A 291 -5.03 3.45 -6.73
C GLY A 291 -5.11 3.97 -5.30
N SER A 292 -6.14 3.57 -4.53
CA SER A 292 -6.23 3.89 -3.10
C SER A 292 -5.05 3.35 -2.31
N ASP A 293 -4.46 2.24 -2.75
CA ASP A 293 -3.40 1.54 -2.02
C ASP A 293 -2.04 1.87 -2.64
N TRP A 294 -1.98 1.97 -3.97
CA TRP A 294 -0.75 2.17 -4.73
C TRP A 294 0.06 3.40 -4.32
N ASN A 295 -0.62 4.51 -4.01
CA ASN A 295 0.04 5.72 -3.56
C ASN A 295 0.76 5.57 -2.21
N HIS A 296 0.25 4.69 -1.35
CA HIS A 296 0.79 4.40 -0.02
C HIS A 296 1.76 3.22 0.00
N HIS A 297 1.93 2.49 -1.12
CA HIS A 297 2.86 1.36 -1.17
C HIS A 297 3.94 1.44 -2.24
N SER A 298 3.67 2.07 -3.39
CA SER A 298 4.58 2.05 -4.54
C SER A 298 5.08 3.43 -4.96
N TYR A 299 4.41 4.53 -4.59
CA TYR A 299 4.75 5.85 -5.11
C TYR A 299 6.21 6.24 -4.83
N GLN A 300 6.70 5.98 -3.62
CA GLN A 300 8.08 6.25 -3.21
C GLN A 300 9.10 5.59 -4.16
N ALA A 301 8.91 4.31 -4.53
CA ALA A 301 9.74 3.64 -5.52
C ALA A 301 9.50 4.16 -6.94
N ALA A 302 8.24 4.42 -7.29
CA ALA A 302 7.85 4.88 -8.60
C ALA A 302 8.50 6.21 -8.97
N PHE A 303 8.80 7.10 -8.01
CA PHE A 303 9.37 8.43 -8.29
C PHE A 303 10.71 8.38 -9.03
N GLY A 304 11.67 7.58 -8.56
CA GLY A 304 13.00 7.41 -9.16
C GLY A 304 13.07 6.31 -10.23
N ASP A 305 12.04 5.48 -10.35
CA ASP A 305 12.08 4.28 -11.21
C ASP A 305 12.18 4.61 -12.71
N LYS A 306 13.17 4.05 -13.40
CA LYS A 306 13.39 4.18 -14.85
C LYS A 306 12.99 2.93 -15.63
N ASN A 307 12.66 1.84 -14.93
CA ASN A 307 12.36 0.52 -15.48
C ASN A 307 10.84 0.24 -15.56
N THR A 308 10.01 1.18 -15.13
CA THR A 308 8.56 1.02 -15.18
C THR A 308 7.92 2.12 -16.02
N TYR A 309 6.92 1.73 -16.80
CA TYR A 309 5.98 2.64 -17.43
C TYR A 309 4.64 2.59 -16.67
N PHE A 310 4.11 3.75 -16.27
CA PHE A 310 2.91 3.81 -15.43
C PHE A 310 1.68 4.22 -16.24
N VAL A 311 0.56 3.58 -15.95
CA VAL A 311 -0.73 3.83 -16.60
C VAL A 311 -1.75 4.13 -15.52
N PHE A 312 -2.16 5.39 -15.42
CA PHE A 312 -3.16 5.82 -14.46
C PHE A 312 -4.53 5.81 -15.13
N LEU A 313 -5.45 4.99 -14.63
CA LEU A 313 -6.81 4.86 -15.17
C LEU A 313 -7.82 5.35 -14.15
N ARG A 314 -8.68 6.27 -14.57
CA ARG A 314 -9.91 6.67 -13.84
C ARG A 314 -11.13 6.04 -14.50
N ARG A 315 -12.27 6.03 -13.80
CA ARG A 315 -13.56 5.87 -14.50
C ARG A 315 -13.93 7.17 -15.21
N ALA A 316 -14.55 7.05 -16.38
CA ALA A 316 -15.20 8.17 -17.06
C ALA A 316 -16.33 8.75 -16.20
N SER A 317 -17.09 7.89 -15.52
CA SER A 317 -18.12 8.27 -14.55
C SER A 317 -18.03 7.44 -13.27
N TYR A 318 -18.27 8.08 -12.13
CA TYR A 318 -18.41 7.43 -10.84
C TYR A 318 -19.90 7.32 -10.53
N GLY A 319 -20.34 6.20 -9.96
CA GLY A 319 -21.73 6.05 -9.51
C GLY A 319 -22.03 7.08 -8.41
N GLY A 320 -23.13 7.80 -8.55
CA GLY A 320 -23.43 8.95 -7.68
C GLY A 320 -24.30 8.64 -6.46
N ARG A 321 -24.85 7.44 -6.31
CA ARG A 321 -25.86 7.18 -5.28
C ARG A 321 -25.61 5.88 -4.52
N VAL A 322 -25.22 6.04 -3.26
CA VAL A 322 -25.36 5.01 -2.23
C VAL A 322 -26.40 5.53 -1.26
N LYS A 323 -27.58 4.89 -1.19
CA LYS A 323 -28.76 5.39 -0.46
C LYS A 323 -28.50 5.77 1.01
N LEU A 324 -27.47 5.19 1.62
CA LEU A 324 -27.11 5.36 3.02
C LEU A 324 -26.25 6.62 3.31
N PHE A 325 -25.71 7.27 2.28
CA PHE A 325 -24.75 8.35 2.43
C PHE A 325 -25.19 9.60 1.69
N LYS A 326 -24.85 10.77 2.23
CA LYS A 326 -25.11 12.05 1.55
C LYS A 326 -24.28 12.14 0.27
N GLU A 327 -24.91 12.58 -0.82
CA GLU A 327 -24.27 12.73 -2.13
C GLU A 327 -23.02 13.63 -2.04
N THR A 328 -23.10 14.73 -1.30
CA THR A 328 -21.97 15.64 -1.07
C THR A 328 -20.76 14.98 -0.41
N ARG A 329 -20.95 13.96 0.45
CA ARG A 329 -19.85 13.18 1.05
C ARG A 329 -19.23 12.24 0.03
N LEU A 330 -20.04 11.57 -0.77
CA LEU A 330 -19.57 10.68 -1.83
C LEU A 330 -18.78 11.48 -2.88
N GLU A 331 -19.29 12.65 -3.28
CA GLU A 331 -18.60 13.58 -4.18
C GLU A 331 -17.25 14.05 -3.65
N ALA A 332 -17.16 14.35 -2.35
CA ALA A 332 -15.90 14.74 -1.72
C ALA A 332 -14.85 13.62 -1.81
N ASN A 333 -15.24 12.36 -1.57
CA ASN A 333 -14.35 11.20 -1.73
C ASN A 333 -13.91 11.01 -3.20
N VAL A 334 -14.84 11.11 -4.15
CA VAL A 334 -14.54 11.00 -5.59
C VAL A 334 -13.61 12.14 -6.04
N LYS A 335 -13.85 13.36 -5.56
CA LYS A 335 -13.00 14.52 -5.84
C LYS A 335 -11.59 14.30 -5.30
N ALA A 336 -11.45 13.80 -4.07
CA ALA A 336 -10.14 13.49 -3.49
C ALA A 336 -9.39 12.45 -4.34
N LEU A 337 -10.06 11.37 -4.76
CA LEU A 337 -9.47 10.32 -5.60
C LEU A 337 -9.00 10.85 -6.97
N LYS A 338 -9.80 11.72 -7.60
CA LYS A 338 -9.44 12.42 -8.84
C LYS A 338 -8.23 13.35 -8.64
N THR A 339 -8.19 14.09 -7.54
CA THR A 339 -7.04 14.95 -7.21
C THR A 339 -5.76 14.14 -6.97
N ILE A 340 -5.83 13.03 -6.20
CA ILE A 340 -4.69 12.14 -5.93
C ILE A 340 -4.11 11.60 -7.24
N SER A 341 -4.97 11.09 -8.12
CA SER A 341 -4.52 10.55 -9.41
C SER A 341 -3.95 11.61 -10.34
N GLN A 342 -4.47 12.84 -10.30
CA GLN A 342 -3.93 13.95 -11.10
C GLN A 342 -2.55 14.35 -10.59
N ALA A 343 -2.42 14.52 -9.28
CA ALA A 343 -1.17 14.86 -8.62
C ALA A 343 -0.10 13.79 -8.92
N THR A 344 -0.48 12.51 -8.79
CA THR A 344 0.37 11.37 -9.12
C THR A 344 0.87 11.45 -10.57
N TYR A 345 -0.04 11.62 -11.53
CA TYR A 345 0.32 11.76 -12.93
C TYR A 345 1.28 12.94 -13.18
N VAL A 346 0.97 14.12 -12.64
CA VAL A 346 1.81 15.32 -12.84
C VAL A 346 3.24 15.08 -12.38
N THR A 347 3.42 14.42 -11.24
CA THR A 347 4.76 14.12 -10.71
C THR A 347 5.52 13.03 -11.47
N LEU A 348 4.83 12.20 -12.25
CA LEU A 348 5.42 11.07 -13.00
C LEU A 348 5.22 11.23 -14.52
N LYS A 349 4.90 12.43 -15.00
CA LYS A 349 4.41 12.69 -16.37
C LYS A 349 5.35 12.21 -17.47
N ASN A 350 6.65 12.21 -17.22
CA ASN A 350 7.67 11.80 -18.20
C ASN A 350 7.72 10.28 -18.44
N LYS A 351 7.10 9.47 -17.58
CA LYS A 351 7.10 8.00 -17.66
C LYS A 351 5.71 7.40 -17.40
N SER A 352 4.68 8.21 -17.62
CA SER A 352 3.31 7.80 -17.40
C SER A 352 2.34 8.45 -18.37
N PHE A 353 1.11 7.97 -18.33
CA PHE A 353 -0.02 8.73 -18.83
C PHE A 353 -1.26 8.47 -17.97
N LEU A 354 -2.21 9.38 -18.09
CA LEU A 354 -3.48 9.35 -17.39
C LEU A 354 -4.61 9.44 -18.42
N CYS A 355 -5.61 8.56 -18.28
CA CYS A 355 -6.85 8.63 -19.07
C CYS A 355 -8.03 8.09 -18.26
N ALA A 356 -9.25 8.33 -18.75
CA ALA A 356 -10.43 7.63 -18.29
C ALA A 356 -10.60 6.33 -19.09
N LEU A 357 -10.93 5.23 -18.42
CA LEU A 357 -11.25 3.96 -19.07
C LEU A 357 -12.72 3.98 -19.47
N ALA A 358 -12.98 3.86 -20.78
CA ALA A 358 -14.32 3.60 -21.30
C ALA A 358 -14.83 2.25 -20.74
N GLN A 359 -16.12 2.14 -20.44
CA GLN A 359 -16.72 0.99 -19.74
C GLN A 359 -16.08 -0.36 -20.18
N ALA A 360 -15.54 -1.08 -19.19
CA ALA A 360 -14.77 -2.31 -19.35
C ALA A 360 -15.62 -3.56 -19.10
#